data_AF-A0A093ZJR4-F1
#
_entry.id   AF-A0A093ZJR4-F1
#
_cell.length_a   1.000
_cell.length_b   1.000
_cell.length_c   1.000
_cell.angle_alpha   90.00
_cell.angle_beta   90.00
_cell.angle_gamma   90.00
#
_symmetry.space_group_name_H-M   'P 1'
#
loop_
_entity.id
_entity.type
_entity.pdbx_description
1 polymer ?
#
loop_
_entity_poly.entity_id
_entity_poly.type
_entity_poly.pdbx_seq_one_letter_code
_entity_poly.pdbx_strand_id
1 'polypeptide(L)'
;TLPFGSRIVLERLDKDVRKCHITLLRNTQLEHTLLTPSDLAKLAPEIHAAAWPETVDITSLTLVRQIHDSVCVVALPSSGSLAPRELVMKAVVSDPKYFYHELISLLHLPAHPNTIRPLYLATKKCGFGGKVGVVGMLLPFHRAGSLRDVLPLRSLTGTLAWSDQMHWAKGLTRALVHVVHQGGYYSDLRLDNVVVAEDGEAVLVDFEQRGVWAGFSAPEVACIENLAIIAMSANGEVPEVVRSEYRAKMDRFFPGWRDIGKGGNKGRTDGFSLGWLAMDAEEREAAMVYMLGRALWCIFEAVGMPERAVWRHGGREGGVEFPAYRRAGQRERELIDRCTRGRVDRRREQGVVRAGGKIVLKEGDGTESAEVVQRAAKNWWIEELERGERFLEERERNRELRRESEERGGSSVFGGRPRLQEVLDILESWEV
;
A
#
# COMPACT_ATOMS: atom_id res chain seq x y z
N THR A 1 9.36 2.69 -33.45
CA THR A 1 9.37 2.62 -31.98
C THR A 1 8.29 1.66 -31.51
N LEU A 2 8.53 0.93 -30.42
CA LEU A 2 7.52 0.02 -29.84
C LEU A 2 6.42 0.80 -29.09
N PRO A 3 5.21 0.23 -28.94
CA PRO A 3 4.19 0.76 -28.04
C PRO A 3 4.71 0.89 -26.61
N PHE A 4 4.22 1.86 -25.86
CA PHE A 4 4.53 2.01 -24.44
C PHE A 4 4.06 0.78 -23.65
N GLY A 5 4.82 0.38 -22.63
CA GLY A 5 4.54 -0.82 -21.85
C GLY A 5 4.77 -2.14 -22.60
N SER A 6 5.45 -2.12 -23.76
CA SER A 6 5.93 -3.34 -24.42
C SER A 6 6.92 -4.08 -23.51
N ARG A 7 6.93 -5.41 -23.57
CA ARG A 7 7.67 -6.28 -22.65
C ARG A 7 8.77 -7.05 -23.39
N ILE A 8 9.88 -7.26 -22.70
CA ILE A 8 10.91 -8.20 -23.10
C ILE A 8 10.61 -9.52 -22.38
N VAL A 9 10.43 -10.60 -23.14
CA VAL A 9 10.15 -11.93 -22.61
C VAL A 9 11.33 -12.84 -22.89
N LEU A 10 11.83 -13.46 -21.83
CA LEU A 10 12.89 -14.47 -21.88
C LEU A 10 12.21 -15.84 -21.81
N GLU A 11 11.90 -16.43 -22.96
CA GLU A 11 11.17 -17.71 -23.01
C GLU A 11 12.02 -18.89 -22.54
N ARG A 12 13.34 -18.82 -22.80
CA ARG A 12 14.33 -19.75 -22.29
C ARG A 12 15.56 -18.98 -21.83
N LEU A 13 15.87 -19.09 -20.54
CA LEU A 13 17.12 -18.61 -19.95
C LEU A 13 18.23 -19.63 -20.19
N ASP A 14 19.37 -19.16 -20.70
CA ASP A 14 20.63 -19.89 -20.82
C ASP A 14 21.73 -19.08 -20.11
N LYS A 15 22.82 -19.74 -19.71
CA LYS A 15 23.99 -19.06 -19.14
C LYS A 15 24.68 -18.17 -20.19
N ASP A 16 24.59 -18.53 -21.47
CA ASP A 16 25.04 -17.71 -22.59
C ASP A 16 23.85 -16.90 -23.13
N VAL A 17 23.87 -15.58 -22.96
CA VAL A 17 22.76 -14.69 -23.37
C VAL A 17 22.42 -14.80 -24.86
N ARG A 18 23.40 -15.19 -25.70
CA ARG A 18 23.21 -15.37 -27.15
C ARG A 18 22.34 -16.58 -27.47
N LYS A 19 22.20 -17.51 -26.52
CA LYS A 19 21.34 -18.69 -26.61
C LYS A 19 19.98 -18.48 -25.95
N CYS A 20 19.79 -17.36 -25.23
CA CYS A 20 18.48 -17.00 -24.72
C CYS A 20 17.53 -16.74 -25.88
N HIS A 21 16.30 -17.25 -25.77
CA HIS A 21 15.24 -16.89 -26.69
C HIS A 21 14.53 -15.65 -26.17
N ILE A 22 14.74 -14.51 -26.84
CA ILE A 22 14.25 -13.20 -26.42
C ILE A 22 13.15 -12.75 -27.39
N THR A 23 11.94 -12.60 -26.89
CA THR A 23 10.78 -12.12 -27.65
C THR A 23 10.36 -10.74 -27.16
N LEU A 24 10.03 -9.84 -28.08
CA LEU A 24 9.50 -8.52 -27.76
C LEU A 24 7.98 -8.53 -27.93
N LEU A 25 7.25 -8.50 -26.82
CA LEU A 25 5.79 -8.43 -26.82
C LEU A 25 5.32 -6.99 -26.88
N ARG A 26 4.61 -6.64 -27.95
CA ARG A 26 4.00 -5.32 -28.13
C ARG A 26 2.78 -5.16 -27.23
N ASN A 27 2.66 -4.02 -26.56
CA ASN A 27 1.50 -3.69 -25.72
C ASN A 27 0.65 -2.57 -26.34
N THR A 28 0.08 -2.83 -27.51
CA THR A 28 -0.80 -1.87 -28.21
C THR A 28 -2.09 -1.61 -27.43
N GLN A 29 -2.58 -2.61 -26.70
CA GLN A 29 -3.81 -2.51 -25.92
C GLN A 29 -3.71 -1.45 -24.82
N LEU A 30 -2.54 -1.34 -24.17
CA LEU A 30 -2.33 -0.31 -23.16
C LEU A 30 -2.44 1.09 -23.77
N GLU A 31 -1.74 1.38 -24.88
CA GLU A 31 -1.82 2.70 -25.52
C GLU A 31 -3.25 3.06 -25.93
N HIS A 32 -4.07 2.06 -26.28
CA HIS A 32 -5.48 2.26 -26.60
C HIS A 32 -6.27 2.76 -25.38
N THR A 33 -6.00 2.25 -24.18
CA THR A 33 -6.73 2.61 -22.94
C THR A 33 -6.21 3.88 -22.25
N LEU A 34 -5.04 4.40 -22.65
CA LEU A 34 -4.51 5.65 -22.09
C LEU A 34 -5.44 6.85 -22.37
N LEU A 35 -5.56 7.78 -21.43
CA LEU A 35 -6.29 9.02 -21.63
C LEU A 35 -5.35 10.13 -22.08
N THR A 36 -5.88 11.09 -22.83
CA THR A 36 -5.19 12.37 -23.01
C THR A 36 -5.23 13.17 -21.71
N PRO A 37 -4.34 14.16 -21.50
CA PRO A 37 -4.42 15.04 -20.34
C PRO A 37 -5.81 15.70 -20.18
N SER A 38 -6.44 16.10 -21.29
CA SER A 38 -7.78 16.71 -21.26
C SER A 38 -8.86 15.70 -20.87
N ASP A 39 -8.83 14.47 -21.39
CA ASP A 39 -9.82 13.45 -21.04
C ASP A 39 -9.64 12.95 -19.61
N LEU A 40 -8.40 12.91 -19.11
CA LEU A 40 -8.10 12.64 -17.72
C LEU A 40 -8.65 13.72 -16.81
N ALA A 41 -8.50 15.00 -17.19
CA ALA A 41 -9.07 16.11 -16.42
C ALA A 41 -10.61 16.06 -16.33
N LYS A 42 -11.29 15.56 -17.36
CA LYS A 42 -12.75 15.35 -17.33
C LYS A 42 -13.21 14.31 -16.31
N LEU A 43 -12.32 13.44 -15.82
CA LEU A 43 -12.67 12.49 -14.75
C LEU A 43 -12.81 13.15 -13.37
N ALA A 44 -12.27 14.36 -13.20
CA ALA A 44 -12.29 15.11 -11.95
C ALA A 44 -12.52 16.61 -12.23
N PRO A 45 -13.71 17.00 -12.74
CA PRO A 45 -14.04 18.38 -13.09
C PRO A 45 -13.99 19.34 -11.89
N GLU A 46 -14.04 18.83 -10.67
CA GLU A 46 -13.91 19.57 -9.42
C GLU A 46 -12.47 20.06 -9.15
N ILE A 47 -11.46 19.47 -9.78
CA ILE A 47 -10.07 19.91 -9.67
C ILE A 47 -9.85 21.12 -10.56
N HIS A 48 -9.47 22.25 -9.96
CA HIS A 48 -9.18 23.48 -10.70
C HIS A 48 -8.07 23.25 -11.75
N ALA A 49 -8.23 23.82 -12.95
CA ALA A 49 -7.31 23.63 -14.07
C ALA A 49 -5.84 23.93 -13.72
N ALA A 50 -5.60 24.96 -12.89
CA ALA A 50 -4.25 25.33 -12.44
C ALA A 50 -3.59 24.32 -11.48
N ALA A 51 -4.34 23.37 -10.92
CA ALA A 51 -3.78 22.32 -10.06
C ALA A 51 -3.22 21.14 -10.85
N TRP A 52 -3.58 21.00 -12.14
CA TRP A 52 -3.08 19.94 -13.01
C TRP A 52 -1.61 20.18 -13.37
N PRO A 53 -0.74 19.15 -13.24
CA PRO A 53 0.67 19.30 -13.56
C PRO A 53 0.92 19.54 -15.05
N GLU A 54 2.00 20.25 -15.36
CA GLU A 54 2.46 20.43 -16.74
C GLU A 54 2.83 19.08 -17.38
N THR A 55 2.70 18.98 -18.70
CA THR A 55 3.02 17.77 -19.44
C THR A 55 4.46 17.79 -19.95
N VAL A 56 5.15 16.66 -19.82
CA VAL A 56 6.49 16.42 -20.38
C VAL A 56 6.41 15.25 -21.36
N ASP A 57 7.04 15.37 -22.53
CA ASP A 57 7.17 14.24 -23.46
C ASP A 57 8.17 13.23 -22.87
N ILE A 58 7.76 11.97 -22.74
CA ILE A 58 8.60 10.89 -22.20
C ILE A 58 9.92 10.74 -22.97
N THR A 59 9.95 11.10 -24.26
CA THR A 59 11.17 11.04 -25.09
C THR A 59 12.22 12.07 -24.71
N SER A 60 11.85 13.10 -23.95
CA SER A 60 12.79 14.07 -23.37
C SER A 60 13.45 13.56 -22.08
N LEU A 61 12.93 12.49 -21.48
CA LEU A 61 13.44 11.93 -20.23
C LEU A 61 14.53 10.90 -20.50
N THR A 62 15.58 10.93 -19.68
CA THR A 62 16.62 9.89 -19.71
C THR A 62 16.43 8.93 -18.53
N LEU A 63 16.32 7.63 -18.79
CA LEU A 63 16.28 6.62 -17.73
C LEU A 63 17.64 6.58 -17.01
N VAL A 64 17.63 6.83 -15.69
CA VAL A 64 18.83 6.73 -14.84
C VAL A 64 18.93 5.32 -14.27
N ARG A 65 17.86 4.85 -13.63
CA ARG A 65 17.76 3.48 -13.08
C ARG A 65 16.32 3.08 -12.85
N GLN A 66 16.04 1.78 -12.93
CA GLN A 66 14.75 1.22 -12.52
C GLN A 66 14.81 0.82 -11.04
N ILE A 67 13.85 1.27 -10.24
CA ILE A 67 13.74 0.91 -8.81
C ILE A 67 12.90 -0.36 -8.66
N HIS A 68 11.75 -0.39 -9.34
CA HIS A 68 10.86 -1.55 -9.43
C HIS A 68 10.08 -1.53 -10.75
N ASP A 69 9.19 -2.50 -10.96
CA ASP A 69 8.52 -2.74 -12.25
C ASP A 69 7.84 -1.50 -12.86
N SER A 70 7.20 -0.66 -12.04
CA SER A 70 6.48 0.55 -12.46
C SER A 70 7.13 1.87 -12.05
N VAL A 71 8.28 1.85 -11.38
CA VAL A 71 8.93 3.09 -10.91
C VAL A 71 10.41 3.11 -11.26
N CYS A 72 10.82 4.23 -11.86
CA CYS A 72 12.20 4.48 -12.24
C CYS A 72 12.64 5.88 -11.84
N VAL A 73 13.94 6.06 -11.65
CA VAL A 73 14.55 7.39 -11.59
C VAL A 73 14.85 7.81 -13.02
N VAL A 74 14.40 9.00 -13.37
CA VAL A 74 14.61 9.64 -14.66
C VAL A 74 15.29 10.99 -14.47
N ALA A 75 16.08 11.38 -15.45
CA ALA A 75 16.69 12.70 -15.53
C ALA A 75 15.86 13.57 -16.49
N LEU A 76 15.35 14.68 -15.97
CA LEU A 76 14.75 15.74 -16.77
C LEU A 76 15.85 16.73 -17.17
N PRO A 77 16.05 17.01 -18.47
CA PRO A 77 17.03 17.99 -18.93
C PRO A 77 16.73 19.38 -18.36
N SER A 78 17.74 20.05 -17.83
CA SER A 78 17.59 21.42 -17.32
C SER A 78 17.58 22.41 -18.48
N SER A 79 16.60 23.30 -18.53
CA SER A 79 16.60 24.46 -19.42
C SER A 79 17.63 25.49 -18.93
N GLY A 80 18.91 25.26 -19.25
CA GLY A 80 20.01 26.19 -19.02
C GLY A 80 20.97 25.77 -17.89
N SER A 81 22.17 25.31 -18.28
CA SER A 81 23.43 25.13 -17.51
C SER A 81 23.44 24.39 -16.15
N LEU A 82 22.31 24.12 -15.51
CA LEU A 82 22.24 23.31 -14.30
C LEU A 82 22.29 21.82 -14.66
N ALA A 83 22.84 21.01 -13.76
CA ALA A 83 22.80 19.55 -13.87
C ALA A 83 21.35 19.06 -14.07
N PRO A 84 21.14 17.96 -14.81
CA PRO A 84 19.80 17.41 -15.02
C PRO A 84 19.16 17.06 -13.67
N ARG A 85 17.86 17.36 -13.54
CA ARG A 85 17.11 17.10 -12.31
C ARG A 85 16.65 15.65 -12.29
N GLU A 86 17.10 14.89 -11.30
CA GLU A 86 16.60 13.53 -11.06
C GLU A 86 15.20 13.58 -10.43
N LEU A 87 14.27 12.85 -11.03
CA LEU A 87 12.88 12.72 -10.61
C LEU A 87 12.51 11.24 -10.59
N VAL A 88 11.46 10.91 -9.85
CA VAL A 88 10.86 9.58 -9.90
C VAL A 88 9.75 9.59 -10.94
N MET A 89 9.83 8.71 -11.93
CA MET A 89 8.72 8.43 -12.84
C MET A 89 7.98 7.20 -12.35
N LYS A 90 6.71 7.38 -11.96
CA LYS A 90 5.75 6.29 -11.78
C LYS A 90 5.01 6.08 -13.09
N ALA A 91 5.32 4.97 -13.75
CA ALA A 91 4.90 4.63 -15.09
C ALA A 91 3.65 3.73 -15.08
N VAL A 92 2.78 3.93 -16.07
CA VAL A 92 1.60 3.10 -16.28
C VAL A 92 2.03 1.80 -16.98
N VAL A 93 2.27 0.75 -16.21
CA VAL A 93 2.71 -0.56 -16.76
C VAL A 93 1.55 -1.50 -17.10
N SER A 94 0.36 -1.22 -16.57
CA SER A 94 -0.84 -2.04 -16.71
C SER A 94 -2.10 -1.16 -16.61
N ASP A 95 -3.18 -1.67 -16.02
CA ASP A 95 -4.50 -1.04 -15.95
C ASP A 95 -4.41 0.44 -15.49
N PRO A 96 -4.63 1.42 -16.40
CA PRO A 96 -4.41 2.83 -16.11
C PRO A 96 -5.30 3.41 -15.01
N LYS A 97 -6.42 2.75 -14.69
CA LYS A 97 -7.39 3.26 -13.72
C LYS A 97 -6.78 3.48 -12.33
N TYR A 98 -5.84 2.63 -11.90
CA TYR A 98 -5.18 2.74 -10.60
C TYR A 98 -4.30 3.99 -10.53
N PHE A 99 -3.54 4.21 -11.60
CA PHE A 99 -2.70 5.40 -11.75
C PHE A 99 -3.52 6.68 -11.81
N TYR A 100 -4.62 6.71 -12.58
CA TYR A 100 -5.48 7.89 -12.65
C TYR A 100 -6.16 8.20 -11.32
N HIS A 101 -6.62 7.17 -10.61
CA HIS A 101 -7.16 7.34 -9.27
C HIS A 101 -6.12 7.95 -8.33
N GLU A 102 -4.91 7.39 -8.26
CA GLU A 102 -3.83 7.93 -7.42
C GLU A 102 -3.54 9.40 -7.74
N LEU A 103 -3.37 9.74 -9.02
CA LEU A 103 -3.14 11.11 -9.46
C LEU A 103 -4.27 12.03 -8.98
N ILE A 104 -5.53 11.65 -9.23
CA ILE A 104 -6.70 12.44 -8.84
C ILE A 104 -6.75 12.59 -7.32
N SER A 105 -6.47 11.54 -6.54
CA SER A 105 -6.41 11.59 -5.08
C SER A 105 -5.34 12.59 -4.60
N LEU A 106 -4.13 12.53 -5.17
CA LEU A 106 -3.04 13.45 -4.83
C LEU A 106 -3.37 14.90 -5.21
N LEU A 107 -4.04 15.12 -6.35
CA LEU A 107 -4.39 16.46 -6.83
C LEU A 107 -5.48 17.12 -5.98
N HIS A 108 -6.41 16.33 -5.44
CA HIS A 108 -7.47 16.78 -4.52
C HIS A 108 -6.97 17.19 -3.16
N LEU A 109 -5.95 16.50 -2.64
CA LEU A 109 -5.38 16.85 -1.35
C LEU A 109 -4.69 18.21 -1.46
N PRO A 110 -4.97 19.15 -0.53
CA PRO A 110 -4.15 20.35 -0.41
C PRO A 110 -2.69 19.96 -0.17
N ALA A 111 -1.76 20.80 -0.63
CA ALA A 111 -0.33 20.55 -0.44
C ALA A 111 -0.01 20.42 1.05
N HIS A 112 0.79 19.41 1.39
CA HIS A 112 1.21 19.13 2.76
C HIS A 112 2.65 18.61 2.76
N PRO A 113 3.53 19.03 3.69
CA PRO A 113 4.94 18.67 3.67
C PRO A 113 5.19 17.16 3.75
N ASN A 114 4.33 16.43 4.48
CA ASN A 114 4.44 14.99 4.65
C ASN A 114 3.66 14.16 3.60
N THR A 115 3.21 14.76 2.49
CA THR A 115 2.58 14.01 1.37
C THR A 115 3.25 14.35 0.04
N ILE A 116 3.41 13.34 -0.82
CA ILE A 116 4.03 13.54 -2.14
C ILE A 116 3.11 14.35 -3.07
N ARG A 117 3.70 15.17 -3.94
CA ARG A 117 2.96 15.93 -4.95
C ARG A 117 3.48 15.62 -6.37
N PRO A 118 2.59 15.31 -7.33
CA PRO A 118 2.95 15.22 -8.74
C PRO A 118 3.46 16.56 -9.28
N LEU A 119 4.62 16.53 -9.94
CA LEU A 119 5.24 17.72 -10.55
C LEU A 119 4.91 17.84 -12.03
N TYR A 120 4.85 16.71 -12.73
CA TYR A 120 4.58 16.66 -14.17
C TYR A 120 3.78 15.41 -14.55
N LEU A 121 3.06 15.48 -15.66
CA LEU A 121 2.51 14.32 -16.35
C LEU A 121 3.47 13.91 -17.48
N ALA A 122 3.95 12.67 -17.44
CA ALA A 122 4.70 12.10 -18.56
C ALA A 122 3.71 11.68 -19.64
N THR A 123 3.96 12.12 -20.87
CA THR A 123 3.09 11.86 -22.03
C THR A 123 3.85 11.21 -23.16
N LYS A 124 3.15 10.47 -24.01
CA LYS A 124 3.72 9.87 -25.22
C LYS A 124 2.74 10.01 -26.37
N LYS A 125 3.23 10.39 -27.54
CA LYS A 125 2.48 10.21 -28.80
C LYS A 125 2.35 8.71 -29.09
N CYS A 126 1.15 8.17 -28.90
CA CYS A 126 0.84 6.77 -29.15
C CYS A 126 0.98 6.44 -30.64
N GLY A 127 1.42 5.21 -30.94
CA GLY A 127 1.62 4.78 -32.32
C GLY A 127 0.31 4.59 -33.09
N PHE A 128 -0.80 4.42 -32.37
CA PHE A 128 -2.13 4.23 -32.92
C PHE A 128 -3.00 5.48 -32.75
N GLY A 129 -3.51 6.02 -33.85
CA GLY A 129 -4.44 7.17 -33.85
C GLY A 129 -3.83 8.54 -33.50
N GLY A 130 -2.52 8.62 -33.26
CA GLY A 130 -1.82 9.90 -33.00
C GLY A 130 -2.12 10.57 -31.66
N LYS A 131 -2.91 9.91 -30.79
CA LYS A 131 -3.25 10.37 -29.44
C LYS A 131 -1.99 10.60 -28.60
N VAL A 132 -1.96 11.69 -27.84
CA VAL A 132 -0.92 11.92 -26.81
C VAL A 132 -1.47 11.40 -25.48
N GLY A 133 -1.09 10.18 -25.12
CA GLY A 133 -1.54 9.50 -23.92
C GLY A 133 -0.67 9.82 -22.71
N VAL A 134 -1.29 9.92 -21.53
CA VAL A 134 -0.59 9.98 -20.24
C VAL A 134 0.00 8.60 -19.94
N VAL A 135 1.31 8.53 -19.78
CA VAL A 135 2.08 7.28 -19.57
C VAL A 135 2.70 7.17 -18.19
N GLY A 136 2.58 8.22 -17.38
CA GLY A 136 3.05 8.24 -15.99
C GLY A 136 2.99 9.64 -15.38
N MET A 137 3.44 9.75 -14.14
CA MET A 137 3.65 11.04 -13.45
C MET A 137 5.08 11.13 -12.92
N LEU A 138 5.61 12.35 -12.88
CA LEU A 138 6.90 12.64 -12.28
C LEU A 138 6.72 13.20 -10.88
N LEU A 139 7.45 12.62 -9.93
CA LEU A 139 7.43 12.94 -8.51
C LEU A 139 8.83 13.38 -8.05
N PRO A 140 8.94 14.14 -6.96
CA PRO A 140 10.22 14.41 -6.32
C PRO A 140 11.00 13.11 -6.03
N PHE A 141 12.31 13.12 -6.28
CA PHE A 141 13.18 11.99 -5.93
C PHE A 141 13.86 12.22 -4.59
N HIS A 142 13.51 11.39 -3.62
CA HIS A 142 14.07 11.42 -2.27
C HIS A 142 15.21 10.41 -2.13
N ARG A 143 16.45 10.91 -2.13
CA ARG A 143 17.68 10.08 -2.20
C ARG A 143 17.88 9.15 -1.00
N ALA A 144 17.42 9.57 0.18
CA ALA A 144 17.54 8.78 1.41
C ALA A 144 16.74 7.46 1.34
N GLY A 145 15.74 7.39 0.45
CA GLY A 145 14.92 6.19 0.26
C GLY A 145 13.83 6.06 1.32
N SER A 146 13.33 4.83 1.47
CA SER A 146 12.20 4.53 2.36
C SER A 146 12.62 4.30 3.82
N LEU A 147 11.73 4.59 4.76
CA LEU A 147 11.94 4.30 6.19
C LEU A 147 12.20 2.81 6.44
N ARG A 148 11.67 1.91 5.59
CA ARG A 148 11.96 0.47 5.66
C ARG A 148 13.47 0.20 5.69
N ASP A 149 14.23 0.92 4.86
CA ASP A 149 15.66 0.70 4.70
C ASP A 149 16.48 1.63 5.60
N VAL A 150 16.01 2.88 5.80
CA VAL A 150 16.68 3.88 6.63
C VAL A 150 16.72 3.48 8.11
N LEU A 151 15.62 2.96 8.68
CA LEU A 151 15.53 2.64 10.10
C LEU A 151 16.56 1.56 10.53
N PRO A 152 16.59 0.36 9.93
CA PRO A 152 17.58 -0.65 10.29
C PRO A 152 19.01 -0.19 10.03
N LEU A 153 19.26 0.51 8.91
CA LEU A 153 20.59 0.99 8.56
C LEU A 153 21.13 1.97 9.62
N ARG A 154 20.35 3.01 9.95
CA ARG A 154 20.78 4.00 10.96
C ARG A 154 20.88 3.39 12.34
N SER A 155 20.03 2.42 12.68
CA SER A 155 20.17 1.67 13.93
C SER A 155 21.47 0.87 13.97
N LEU A 156 21.84 0.17 12.90
CA LEU A 156 23.05 -0.64 12.83
C LEU A 156 24.32 0.20 12.87
N THR A 157 24.28 1.40 12.28
CA THR A 157 25.43 2.32 12.29
C THR A 157 25.48 3.20 13.54
N GLY A 158 24.53 3.07 14.48
CA GLY A 158 24.47 3.88 15.69
C GLY A 158 24.15 5.36 15.43
N THR A 159 23.53 5.68 14.29
CA THR A 159 23.23 7.06 13.87
C THR A 159 21.75 7.41 13.97
N LEU A 160 20.90 6.51 14.43
CA LEU A 160 19.47 6.77 14.62
C LEU A 160 19.25 7.50 15.95
N ALA A 161 18.91 8.80 15.90
CA ALA A 161 18.57 9.56 17.08
C ALA A 161 17.07 9.42 17.42
N TRP A 162 16.75 9.61 18.70
CA TRP A 162 15.37 9.67 19.18
C TRP A 162 14.57 10.78 18.49
N SER A 163 15.21 11.94 18.27
CA SER A 163 14.60 13.08 17.59
C SER A 163 14.15 12.75 16.16
N ASP A 164 14.93 11.95 15.42
CA ASP A 164 14.54 11.48 14.09
C ASP A 164 13.29 10.59 14.17
N GLN A 165 13.28 9.64 15.11
CA GLN A 165 12.14 8.73 15.30
C GLN A 165 10.86 9.51 15.63
N MET A 166 10.96 10.50 16.51
CA MET A 166 9.84 11.37 16.86
C MET A 166 9.39 12.26 15.70
N HIS A 167 10.33 12.79 14.93
CA HIS A 167 10.03 13.61 13.77
C HIS A 167 9.26 12.81 12.71
N TRP A 168 9.70 11.59 12.41
CA TRP A 168 9.00 10.71 11.46
C TRP A 168 7.64 10.23 11.98
N ALA A 169 7.53 9.90 13.27
CA ALA A 169 6.26 9.53 13.90
C ALA A 169 5.22 10.66 13.80
N LYS A 170 5.63 11.90 14.12
CA LYS A 170 4.78 13.10 14.02
C LYS A 170 4.41 13.40 12.57
N GLY A 171 5.39 13.44 11.67
CA GLY A 171 5.16 13.74 10.25
C GLY A 171 4.21 12.74 9.57
N LEU A 172 4.40 11.45 9.85
CA LEU A 172 3.50 10.41 9.34
C LEU A 172 2.07 10.57 9.88
N THR A 173 1.93 10.83 11.18
CA THR A 173 0.60 11.01 11.79
C THR A 173 -0.10 12.25 11.23
N ARG A 174 0.63 13.37 11.07
CA ARG A 174 0.12 14.60 10.42
C ARG A 174 -0.36 14.34 9.00
N ALA A 175 0.36 13.55 8.21
CA ALA A 175 -0.05 13.17 6.86
C ALA A 175 -1.40 12.42 6.85
N LEU A 176 -1.59 11.46 7.75
CA LEU A 176 -2.84 10.69 7.83
C LEU A 176 -4.01 11.56 8.32
N VAL A 177 -3.76 12.39 9.33
CA VAL A 177 -4.72 13.39 9.83
C VAL A 177 -5.15 14.33 8.69
N HIS A 178 -4.20 14.82 7.90
CA HIS A 178 -4.48 15.65 6.72
C HIS A 178 -5.40 14.94 5.72
N VAL A 179 -5.13 13.68 5.40
CA VAL A 179 -5.95 12.88 4.49
C VAL A 179 -7.40 12.72 5.00
N VAL A 180 -7.57 12.41 6.29
CA VAL A 180 -8.90 12.22 6.89
C VAL A 180 -9.70 13.51 6.96
N HIS A 181 -9.06 14.64 7.28
CA HIS A 181 -9.73 15.94 7.29
C HIS A 181 -10.30 16.35 5.92
N GLN A 182 -9.73 15.84 4.84
CA GLN A 182 -10.25 16.05 3.47
C GLN A 182 -11.32 15.02 3.07
N GLY A 183 -11.78 14.17 4.00
CA GLY A 183 -12.75 13.10 3.75
C GLY A 183 -12.16 11.90 3.01
N GLY A 184 -10.83 11.80 2.93
CA GLY A 184 -10.12 10.69 2.30
C GLY A 184 -9.70 9.60 3.28
N TYR A 185 -9.05 8.58 2.75
CA TYR A 185 -8.35 7.56 3.54
C TYR A 185 -7.10 7.11 2.80
N TYR A 186 -6.13 6.62 3.55
CA TYR A 186 -4.89 6.07 3.02
C TYR A 186 -4.82 4.59 3.35
N SER A 187 -4.82 3.73 2.33
CA SER A 187 -5.03 2.29 2.52
C SER A 187 -3.77 1.45 2.64
N ASP A 188 -2.62 1.88 2.13
CA ASP A 188 -1.39 1.05 2.10
C ASP A 188 -0.26 1.62 2.95
N LEU A 189 -0.51 1.76 4.26
CA LEU A 189 0.52 2.26 5.17
C LEU A 189 1.51 1.17 5.55
N ARG A 190 2.70 1.30 4.98
CA ARG A 190 3.89 0.50 5.20
C ARG A 190 5.12 1.40 5.08
N LEU A 191 6.20 1.04 5.76
CA LEU A 191 7.41 1.87 5.76
C LEU A 191 8.13 1.94 4.40
N ASP A 192 7.79 1.08 3.45
CA ASP A 192 8.22 1.22 2.05
C ASP A 192 7.61 2.46 1.37
N ASN A 193 6.37 2.80 1.75
CA ASN A 193 5.61 3.90 1.19
C ASN A 193 5.80 5.20 2.01
N VAL A 194 6.81 5.23 2.88
CA VAL A 194 7.23 6.43 3.60
C VAL A 194 8.69 6.68 3.25
N VAL A 195 8.95 7.75 2.52
CA VAL A 195 10.30 8.15 2.10
C VAL A 195 10.81 9.31 2.94
N VAL A 196 12.13 9.43 3.07
CA VAL A 196 12.75 10.53 3.82
C VAL A 196 13.19 11.61 2.85
N ALA A 197 12.61 12.81 3.01
CA ALA A 197 12.94 13.96 2.19
C ALA A 197 14.34 14.53 2.50
N GLU A 198 14.81 15.46 1.67
CA GLU A 198 16.16 16.05 1.80
C GLU A 198 16.31 16.85 3.10
N ASP A 199 15.22 17.43 3.60
CA ASP A 199 15.11 18.11 4.88
C ASP A 199 14.97 17.15 6.08
N GLY A 200 14.90 15.84 5.83
CA GLY A 200 14.74 14.81 6.86
C GLY A 200 13.30 14.45 7.22
N GLU A 201 12.31 15.12 6.61
CA GLU A 201 10.89 14.87 6.86
C GLU A 201 10.43 13.52 6.29
N ALA A 202 9.47 12.90 6.96
CA ALA A 202 8.80 11.71 6.44
C ALA A 202 7.71 12.10 5.44
N VAL A 203 7.75 11.55 4.23
CA VAL A 203 6.80 11.83 3.15
C VAL A 203 6.06 10.56 2.75
N LEU A 204 4.74 10.60 2.81
CA LEU A 204 3.87 9.52 2.35
C LEU A 204 3.80 9.52 0.82
N VAL A 205 4.05 8.37 0.22
CA VAL A 205 3.98 8.13 -1.24
C VAL A 205 3.01 7.01 -1.55
N ASP A 206 2.75 6.73 -2.82
CA ASP A 206 1.94 5.59 -3.27
C ASP A 206 0.50 5.58 -2.76
N PHE A 207 -0.31 6.50 -3.28
CA PHE A 207 -1.73 6.62 -2.95
C PHE A 207 -2.61 5.67 -3.79
N GLU A 208 -2.03 4.60 -4.35
CA GLU A 208 -2.77 3.55 -5.02
C GLU A 208 -3.64 2.79 -4.00
N GLN A 209 -4.96 3.00 -4.04
CA GLN A 209 -5.90 2.32 -3.13
C GLN A 209 -6.20 0.87 -3.56
N ARG A 210 -5.14 0.05 -3.73
CA ARG A 210 -5.22 -1.34 -4.22
C ARG A 210 -5.26 -2.39 -3.12
N GLY A 211 -5.17 -1.98 -1.86
CA GLY A 211 -5.16 -2.85 -0.70
C GLY A 211 -4.03 -2.49 0.25
N VAL A 212 -3.87 -3.30 1.28
CA VAL A 212 -2.82 -3.18 2.29
C VAL A 212 -2.08 -4.49 2.40
N TRP A 213 -0.76 -4.43 2.62
CA TRP A 213 0.00 -5.64 2.90
C TRP A 213 -0.45 -6.30 4.21
N ALA A 214 -0.58 -7.63 4.23
CA ALA A 214 -1.12 -8.37 5.38
C ALA A 214 -0.41 -8.05 6.71
N GLY A 215 0.90 -7.77 6.67
CA GLY A 215 1.70 -7.40 7.84
C GLY A 215 1.43 -6.00 8.39
N PHE A 216 0.66 -5.13 7.73
CA PHE A 216 0.21 -3.86 8.29
C PHE A 216 -1.31 -3.78 8.41
N SER A 217 -2.04 -4.63 7.66
CA SER A 217 -3.49 -4.65 7.61
C SER A 217 -4.15 -4.75 8.98
N ALA A 218 -5.11 -3.85 9.21
CA ALA A 218 -6.09 -4.01 10.26
C ALA A 218 -6.87 -5.34 10.05
N PRO A 219 -7.22 -6.07 11.11
CA PRO A 219 -7.97 -7.32 11.02
C PRO A 219 -9.24 -7.21 10.17
N GLU A 220 -10.02 -6.15 10.39
CA GLU A 220 -11.29 -5.92 9.68
C GLU A 220 -11.13 -5.80 8.16
N VAL A 221 -10.05 -5.17 7.70
CA VAL A 221 -9.73 -5.05 6.26
C VAL A 221 -9.33 -6.41 5.71
N ALA A 222 -8.45 -7.11 6.42
CA ALA A 222 -7.94 -8.41 6.00
C ALA A 222 -9.06 -9.45 5.86
N CYS A 223 -10.06 -9.43 6.75
CA CYS A 223 -11.19 -10.35 6.70
C CYS A 223 -11.97 -10.23 5.37
N ILE A 224 -12.37 -9.01 5.01
CA ILE A 224 -13.11 -8.78 3.75
C ILE A 224 -12.27 -9.14 2.54
N GLU A 225 -10.99 -8.73 2.50
CA GLU A 225 -10.10 -9.04 1.38
C GLU A 225 -9.90 -10.56 1.20
N ASN A 226 -9.72 -11.31 2.30
CA ASN A 226 -9.60 -12.77 2.26
C ASN A 226 -10.87 -13.45 1.73
N LEU A 227 -12.05 -13.02 2.18
CA LEU A 227 -13.33 -13.51 1.66
C LEU A 227 -13.47 -13.19 0.16
N ALA A 228 -13.07 -11.98 -0.24
CA ALA A 228 -13.16 -11.53 -1.61
C ALA A 228 -12.25 -12.34 -2.56
N ILE A 229 -11.03 -12.70 -2.12
CA ILE A 229 -10.13 -13.58 -2.88
C ILE A 229 -10.83 -14.92 -3.22
N ILE A 230 -11.50 -15.54 -2.25
CA ILE A 230 -12.21 -16.81 -2.48
C ILE A 230 -13.42 -16.59 -3.39
N ALA A 231 -14.21 -15.55 -3.15
CA ALA A 231 -15.41 -15.24 -3.93
C ALA A 231 -15.12 -14.90 -5.41
N MET A 232 -13.94 -14.31 -5.69
CA MET A 232 -13.45 -13.91 -7.02
C MET A 232 -12.59 -14.96 -7.72
N SER A 233 -12.22 -16.05 -7.04
CA SER A 233 -11.38 -17.11 -7.60
C SER A 233 -11.88 -17.64 -8.96
N ALA A 234 -10.94 -17.93 -9.85
CA ALA A 234 -11.24 -18.44 -11.18
C ALA A 234 -11.86 -19.84 -11.12
N ASN A 235 -12.55 -20.25 -12.20
CA ASN A 235 -13.15 -21.59 -12.26
C ASN A 235 -12.07 -22.67 -12.10
N GLY A 236 -12.25 -23.55 -11.12
CA GLY A 236 -11.34 -24.66 -10.84
C GLY A 236 -10.25 -24.37 -9.80
N GLU A 237 -10.07 -23.13 -9.37
CA GLU A 237 -9.12 -22.80 -8.27
C GLU A 237 -9.70 -23.17 -6.90
N VAL A 238 -11.01 -22.97 -6.73
CA VAL A 238 -11.76 -23.28 -5.50
C VAL A 238 -13.00 -24.11 -5.89
N PRO A 239 -13.40 -25.12 -5.09
CA PRO A 239 -14.64 -25.86 -5.33
C PRO A 239 -15.86 -24.94 -5.43
N GLU A 240 -16.75 -25.19 -6.40
CA GLU A 240 -17.87 -24.28 -6.69
C GLU A 240 -18.80 -24.05 -5.50
N VAL A 241 -19.01 -25.08 -4.68
CA VAL A 241 -19.85 -24.99 -3.49
C VAL A 241 -19.29 -23.99 -2.48
N VAL A 242 -17.96 -24.02 -2.27
CA VAL A 242 -17.25 -23.09 -1.38
C VAL A 242 -17.28 -21.69 -1.98
N ARG A 243 -16.97 -21.56 -3.27
CA ARG A 243 -17.01 -20.25 -3.95
C ARG A 243 -18.40 -19.62 -3.88
N SER A 244 -19.46 -20.39 -4.03
CA SER A 244 -20.85 -19.94 -3.93
C SER A 244 -21.21 -19.50 -2.52
N GLU A 245 -20.75 -20.22 -1.50
CA GLU A 245 -20.92 -19.84 -0.09
C GLU A 245 -20.24 -18.49 0.22
N TYR A 246 -18.97 -18.33 -0.16
CA TYR A 246 -18.23 -17.08 0.07
C TYR A 246 -18.81 -15.91 -0.73
N ARG A 247 -19.36 -16.18 -1.92
CA ARG A 247 -20.12 -15.20 -2.70
C ARG A 247 -21.36 -14.71 -1.96
N ALA A 248 -22.14 -15.62 -1.37
CA ALA A 248 -23.31 -15.25 -0.57
C ALA A 248 -22.93 -14.45 0.69
N LYS A 249 -21.83 -14.82 1.36
CA LYS A 249 -21.26 -14.03 2.47
C LYS A 249 -20.87 -12.61 2.02
N MET A 250 -20.17 -12.48 0.89
CA MET A 250 -19.80 -11.17 0.34
C MET A 250 -21.03 -10.34 -0.08
N ASP A 251 -22.06 -10.96 -0.67
CA ASP A 251 -23.31 -10.28 -1.02
C ASP A 251 -24.04 -9.74 0.23
N ARG A 252 -23.91 -10.41 1.39
CA ARG A 252 -24.40 -9.93 2.69
C ARG A 252 -23.54 -8.82 3.28
N PHE A 253 -22.21 -8.99 3.35
CA PHE A 253 -21.31 -8.07 4.04
C PHE A 253 -20.99 -6.80 3.23
N PHE A 254 -21.00 -6.88 1.90
CA PHE A 254 -20.75 -5.74 1.03
C PHE A 254 -21.59 -5.84 -0.25
N PRO A 255 -22.90 -5.52 -0.19
CA PRO A 255 -23.77 -5.52 -1.37
C PRO A 255 -23.18 -4.66 -2.50
N GLY A 256 -23.17 -5.18 -3.73
CA GLY A 256 -22.62 -4.46 -4.90
C GLY A 256 -21.10 -4.62 -5.11
N TRP A 257 -20.40 -5.39 -4.28
CA TRP A 257 -18.97 -5.67 -4.41
C TRP A 257 -18.55 -6.18 -5.81
N ARG A 258 -19.48 -6.85 -6.51
CA ARG A 258 -19.27 -7.41 -7.85
C ARG A 258 -19.06 -6.36 -8.93
N ASP A 259 -19.49 -5.13 -8.71
CA ASP A 259 -19.40 -4.03 -9.68
C ASP A 259 -18.20 -3.12 -9.40
N ILE A 260 -17.50 -3.34 -8.29
CA ILE A 260 -16.23 -2.70 -8.00
C ILE A 260 -15.19 -3.19 -9.01
N GLY A 261 -14.45 -2.24 -9.58
CA GLY A 261 -13.47 -2.53 -10.63
C GLY A 261 -14.05 -2.91 -12.00
N LYS A 262 -15.37 -3.13 -12.14
CA LYS A 262 -16.07 -3.23 -13.43
C LYS A 262 -16.37 -1.82 -13.95
N GLY A 263 -15.99 -1.55 -15.20
CA GLY A 263 -16.16 -0.25 -15.86
C GLY A 263 -14.85 0.48 -16.17
N GLY A 264 -14.94 1.50 -17.03
CA GLY A 264 -13.81 2.36 -17.43
C GLY A 264 -13.28 3.24 -16.29
N ASN A 265 -12.30 4.11 -16.61
CA ASN A 265 -11.63 4.99 -15.64
C ASN A 265 -12.66 5.74 -14.77
N LYS A 266 -12.69 5.46 -13.47
CA LYS A 266 -13.57 6.14 -12.50
C LYS A 266 -12.88 7.41 -11.98
N GLY A 267 -13.67 8.44 -11.69
CA GLY A 267 -13.23 9.64 -10.98
C GLY A 267 -12.98 9.38 -9.49
N ARG A 268 -13.24 10.39 -8.63
CA ARG A 268 -12.87 10.42 -7.21
C ARG A 268 -13.45 9.31 -6.32
N THR A 269 -14.64 8.78 -6.61
CA THR A 269 -15.54 8.50 -5.47
C THR A 269 -15.25 7.22 -4.71
N ASP A 270 -14.59 6.23 -5.27
CA ASP A 270 -14.32 4.98 -4.55
C ASP A 270 -13.02 4.36 -5.06
N GLY A 271 -12.07 4.12 -4.14
CA GLY A 271 -10.87 3.32 -4.39
C GLY A 271 -11.20 1.91 -4.91
N PHE A 272 -10.20 1.03 -4.94
CA PHE A 272 -10.40 -0.31 -5.52
C PHE A 272 -10.36 -1.45 -4.50
N SER A 273 -9.94 -1.17 -3.27
CA SER A 273 -9.83 -2.18 -2.21
C SER A 273 -11.19 -2.43 -1.57
N LEU A 274 -11.72 -3.64 -1.78
CA LEU A 274 -13.04 -4.05 -1.29
C LEU A 274 -13.14 -3.94 0.23
N GLY A 275 -12.08 -4.27 0.96
CA GLY A 275 -12.03 -4.16 2.41
C GLY A 275 -12.24 -2.73 2.90
N TRP A 276 -11.67 -1.75 2.20
CA TRP A 276 -11.84 -0.33 2.54
C TRP A 276 -13.20 0.23 2.12
N LEU A 277 -13.71 -0.20 0.96
CA LEU A 277 -15.01 0.23 0.48
C LEU A 277 -16.17 -0.30 1.32
N ALA A 278 -16.04 -1.50 1.90
CA ALA A 278 -17.03 -2.07 2.81
C ALA A 278 -17.12 -1.36 4.17
N MET A 279 -16.18 -0.46 4.47
CA MET A 279 -16.11 0.28 5.73
C MET A 279 -16.74 1.67 5.65
N ASP A 280 -17.34 2.10 6.76
CA ASP A 280 -17.72 3.51 6.96
C ASP A 280 -16.51 4.39 7.32
N ALA A 281 -16.71 5.70 7.41
CA ALA A 281 -15.60 6.63 7.67
C ALA A 281 -14.91 6.40 9.02
N GLU A 282 -15.65 6.03 10.06
CA GLU A 282 -15.10 5.76 11.39
C GLU A 282 -14.29 4.47 11.40
N GLU A 283 -14.79 3.43 10.73
CA GLU A 283 -14.10 2.16 10.56
C GLU A 283 -12.81 2.33 9.74
N ARG A 284 -12.84 3.13 8.67
CA ARG A 284 -11.64 3.45 7.86
C ARG A 284 -10.58 4.16 8.69
N GLU A 285 -10.98 5.14 9.50
CA GLU A 285 -10.04 5.83 10.38
C GLU A 285 -9.44 4.88 11.42
N ALA A 286 -10.25 4.04 12.05
CA ALA A 286 -9.77 3.04 13.00
C ALA A 286 -8.80 2.04 12.35
N ALA A 287 -9.01 1.66 11.09
CA ALA A 287 -8.09 0.83 10.33
C ALA A 287 -6.77 1.56 10.02
N MET A 288 -6.81 2.86 9.68
CA MET A 288 -5.61 3.69 9.52
C MET A 288 -4.82 3.82 10.82
N VAL A 289 -5.50 3.99 11.96
CA VAL A 289 -4.87 4.04 13.28
C VAL A 289 -4.16 2.73 13.60
N TYR A 290 -4.74 1.58 13.23
CA TYR A 290 -4.07 0.28 13.40
C TYR A 290 -2.78 0.20 12.59
N MET A 291 -2.84 0.57 11.29
CA MET A 291 -1.64 0.59 10.45
C MET A 291 -0.59 1.56 10.99
N LEU A 292 -1.02 2.73 11.49
CA LEU A 292 -0.16 3.72 12.11
C LEU A 292 0.51 3.12 13.35
N GLY A 293 -0.23 2.43 14.22
CA GLY A 293 0.35 1.74 15.38
C GLY A 293 1.44 0.74 14.99
N ARG A 294 1.24 -0.01 13.90
CA ARG A 294 2.25 -0.93 13.34
C ARG A 294 3.47 -0.19 12.80
N ALA A 295 3.27 0.95 12.13
CA ALA A 295 4.35 1.80 11.64
C ALA A 295 5.14 2.47 12.79
N LEU A 296 4.46 2.97 13.81
CA LEU A 296 5.05 3.54 15.03
C LEU A 296 5.89 2.49 15.76
N TRP A 297 5.38 1.26 15.89
CA TRP A 297 6.16 0.15 16.42
C TRP A 297 7.47 -0.05 15.65
N CYS A 298 7.40 -0.07 14.32
CA CYS A 298 8.59 -0.23 13.49
C CYS A 298 9.58 0.92 13.68
N ILE A 299 9.08 2.16 13.75
CA ILE A 299 9.89 3.36 14.00
C ILE A 299 10.61 3.24 15.35
N PHE A 300 9.90 2.94 16.44
CA PHE A 300 10.47 2.92 17.79
C PHE A 300 11.35 1.68 18.07
N GLU A 301 11.05 0.54 17.45
CA GLU A 301 11.92 -0.65 17.47
C GLU A 301 13.06 -0.58 16.45
N ALA A 302 13.08 0.45 15.59
CA ALA A 302 14.03 0.69 14.52
C ALA A 302 14.19 -0.48 13.55
N VAL A 303 13.06 -1.05 13.15
CA VAL A 303 13.00 -2.13 12.18
C VAL A 303 12.17 -1.69 10.98
N GLY A 304 12.47 -2.25 9.81
CA GLY A 304 11.77 -1.85 8.57
C GLY A 304 10.39 -2.49 8.41
N MET A 305 10.09 -3.53 9.18
CA MET A 305 8.85 -4.30 9.06
C MET A 305 8.45 -4.92 10.40
N PRO A 306 7.15 -5.16 10.63
CA PRO A 306 6.65 -5.71 11.88
C PRO A 306 6.93 -7.21 12.08
N GLU A 307 6.95 -7.99 11.01
CA GLU A 307 7.03 -9.47 11.06
C GLU A 307 7.84 -10.02 9.88
N ARG A 308 8.39 -11.24 10.03
CA ARG A 308 8.97 -12.01 8.90
C ARG A 308 7.87 -12.58 8.02
N ALA A 309 8.08 -12.63 6.70
CA ALA A 309 7.07 -13.09 5.74
C ALA A 309 7.63 -14.05 4.67
N VAL A 310 6.79 -14.98 4.19
CA VAL A 310 7.10 -16.05 3.23
C VAL A 310 7.62 -15.57 1.86
N TRP A 311 7.30 -14.34 1.47
CA TRP A 311 7.67 -13.78 0.18
C TRP A 311 9.01 -13.02 0.22
N ARG A 312 9.72 -13.01 1.36
CA ARG A 312 10.98 -12.26 1.50
C ARG A 312 12.21 -13.17 1.53
N HIS A 313 13.20 -12.83 0.71
CA HIS A 313 14.58 -13.30 0.85
C HIS A 313 15.37 -12.32 1.73
N GLY A 314 16.03 -12.83 2.77
CA GLY A 314 17.07 -12.08 3.47
C GLY A 314 16.58 -11.00 4.44
N GLY A 315 16.73 -11.29 5.72
CA GLY A 315 16.82 -10.35 6.83
C GLY A 315 17.57 -11.09 7.92
N ARG A 316 18.58 -10.46 8.55
CA ARG A 316 19.36 -11.11 9.61
C ARG A 316 18.40 -11.68 10.66
N GLU A 317 18.50 -12.98 10.86
CA GLU A 317 17.81 -13.77 11.88
C GLU A 317 18.18 -13.20 13.26
N GLY A 318 17.21 -12.62 13.99
CA GLY A 318 17.45 -12.08 15.36
C GLY A 318 16.70 -10.80 15.76
N GLY A 319 15.87 -10.24 14.87
CA GLY A 319 15.05 -9.06 15.17
C GLY A 319 13.91 -9.32 16.17
N VAL A 320 13.46 -8.27 16.85
CA VAL A 320 12.16 -8.27 17.55
C VAL A 320 11.05 -8.27 16.49
N GLU A 321 9.93 -8.95 16.76
CA GLU A 321 8.74 -8.97 15.91
C GLU A 321 7.54 -8.45 16.69
N PHE A 322 6.62 -7.78 16.01
CA PHE A 322 5.39 -7.32 16.61
C PHE A 322 4.56 -8.52 17.10
N PRO A 323 3.97 -8.49 18.31
CA PRO A 323 3.82 -7.34 19.23
C PRO A 323 4.90 -7.24 20.31
N ALA A 324 5.99 -7.99 20.23
CA ALA A 324 7.06 -7.90 21.21
C ALA A 324 7.79 -6.55 21.11
N TYR A 325 8.35 -6.10 22.21
CA TYR A 325 9.11 -4.85 22.30
C TYR A 325 10.50 -5.12 22.85
N ARG A 326 11.50 -4.43 22.31
CA ARG A 326 12.89 -4.49 22.79
C ARG A 326 13.40 -3.10 23.13
N ARG A 327 13.08 -2.08 22.34
CA ARG A 327 13.61 -0.72 22.44
C ARG A 327 12.60 0.32 22.88
N ALA A 328 11.34 0.19 22.47
CA ALA A 328 10.31 1.15 22.80
C ALA A 328 10.17 1.28 24.32
N GLY A 329 10.01 2.50 24.84
CA GLY A 329 9.74 2.76 26.24
C GLY A 329 8.27 2.49 26.59
N GLN A 330 7.91 2.71 27.85
CA GLN A 330 6.56 2.40 28.33
C GLN A 330 5.47 3.23 27.63
N ARG A 331 5.68 4.55 27.49
CA ARG A 331 4.70 5.45 26.85
C ARG A 331 4.48 5.11 25.37
N GLU A 332 5.54 4.71 24.66
CA GLU A 332 5.46 4.30 23.26
C GLU A 332 4.66 3.01 23.13
N ARG A 333 4.94 2.02 23.99
CA ARG A 333 4.20 0.75 24.04
C ARG A 333 2.71 0.99 24.30
N GLU A 334 2.38 1.82 25.27
CA GLU A 334 0.99 2.14 25.61
C GLU A 334 0.24 2.77 24.43
N LEU A 335 0.87 3.71 23.71
CA LEU A 335 0.27 4.30 22.51
C LEU A 335 0.09 3.26 21.39
N ILE A 336 1.13 2.47 21.09
CA ILE A 336 1.07 1.44 20.05
C ILE A 336 0.01 0.39 20.38
N ASP A 337 -0.08 -0.03 21.64
CA ASP A 337 -1.06 -1.02 22.08
C ASP A 337 -2.48 -0.48 21.97
N ARG A 338 -2.71 0.80 22.30
CA ARG A 338 -3.99 1.48 22.06
C ARG A 338 -4.35 1.57 20.59
N CYS A 339 -3.39 1.92 19.73
CA CYS A 339 -3.60 1.99 18.28
C CYS A 339 -3.90 0.63 17.66
N THR A 340 -3.30 -0.44 18.19
CA THR A 340 -3.40 -1.80 17.66
C THR A 340 -4.42 -2.68 18.40
N ARG A 341 -5.34 -2.09 19.16
CA ARG A 341 -6.43 -2.83 19.82
C ARG A 341 -7.27 -3.62 18.81
N GLY A 342 -7.78 -4.76 19.26
CA GLY A 342 -8.42 -5.75 18.38
C GLY A 342 -7.43 -6.56 17.55
N ARG A 343 -6.11 -6.39 17.76
CA ARG A 343 -5.13 -7.39 17.29
C ARG A 343 -5.45 -8.75 17.89
N VAL A 344 -5.21 -9.81 17.12
CA VAL A 344 -5.41 -11.18 17.57
C VAL A 344 -4.14 -11.61 18.30
N ASP A 345 -4.19 -11.59 19.64
CA ASP A 345 -3.01 -11.74 20.53
C ASP A 345 -2.35 -13.14 20.53
N ARG A 346 -2.82 -14.09 19.71
CA ARG A 346 -2.14 -15.37 19.46
C ARG A 346 -2.40 -15.84 18.03
N ARG A 347 -1.33 -16.19 17.30
CA ARG A 347 -1.29 -16.85 15.97
C ARG A 347 -1.44 -16.00 14.71
N ARG A 348 -1.22 -14.67 14.77
CA ARG A 348 -0.98 -13.90 13.53
C ARG A 348 0.36 -14.23 12.86
N GLU A 349 1.23 -14.92 13.57
CA GLU A 349 2.44 -15.47 12.98
C GLU A 349 2.02 -16.52 11.95
N GLN A 350 2.19 -16.22 10.66
CA GLN A 350 2.14 -17.25 9.62
C GLN A 350 2.94 -18.44 10.14
N GLY A 351 2.28 -19.59 10.33
CA GLY A 351 2.95 -20.80 10.83
C GLY A 351 4.09 -21.26 9.91
N VAL A 352 4.19 -20.64 8.74
CA VAL A 352 5.24 -20.80 7.75
C VAL A 352 5.92 -19.47 7.45
N VAL A 353 7.24 -19.51 7.25
CA VAL A 353 8.07 -18.34 6.86
C VAL A 353 9.04 -18.74 5.76
N ARG A 354 9.66 -17.76 5.10
CA ARG A 354 10.75 -18.03 4.17
C ARG A 354 12.09 -17.86 4.87
N ALA A 355 12.89 -18.92 4.85
CA ALA A 355 14.23 -18.97 5.41
C ALA A 355 15.15 -19.70 4.42
N GLY A 356 16.33 -19.15 4.14
CA GLY A 356 17.30 -19.77 3.21
C GLY A 356 16.75 -20.06 1.80
N GLY A 357 15.74 -19.32 1.34
CA GLY A 357 15.06 -19.56 0.05
C GLY A 357 14.04 -20.70 0.04
N LYS A 358 13.80 -21.35 1.18
CA LYS A 358 12.75 -22.35 1.37
C LYS A 358 11.59 -21.76 2.17
N ILE A 359 10.42 -22.37 2.07
CA ILE A 359 9.29 -22.14 2.97
C ILE A 359 9.38 -23.20 4.06
N VAL A 360 9.45 -22.78 5.31
CA VAL A 360 9.67 -23.64 6.49
C VAL A 360 8.65 -23.30 7.57
N LEU A 361 8.50 -24.14 8.60
CA LEU A 361 7.70 -23.77 9.77
C LEU A 361 8.41 -22.66 10.56
N LYS A 362 7.64 -21.73 11.12
CA LYS A 362 8.20 -20.57 11.84
C LYS A 362 8.94 -20.95 13.12
N GLU A 363 8.38 -21.89 13.87
CA GLU A 363 8.99 -22.47 15.09
C GLU A 363 9.81 -23.73 14.77
N GLY A 364 10.04 -23.97 13.48
CA GLY A 364 10.71 -25.14 12.95
C GLY A 364 12.23 -25.04 12.93
N ASP A 365 12.88 -26.18 12.69
CA ASP A 365 14.33 -26.25 12.44
C ASP A 365 14.67 -26.11 10.94
N GLY A 366 13.66 -26.02 10.07
CA GLY A 366 13.81 -25.88 8.63
C GLY A 366 14.11 -27.19 7.90
N THR A 367 14.04 -28.32 8.61
CA THR A 367 14.17 -29.67 8.04
C THR A 367 12.83 -30.34 7.75
N GLU A 368 11.72 -29.62 7.98
CA GLU A 368 10.38 -30.18 7.79
C GLU A 368 10.11 -30.56 6.34
N SER A 369 9.33 -31.62 6.16
CA SER A 369 8.85 -32.03 4.85
C SER A 369 7.89 -31.00 4.26
N ALA A 370 7.83 -30.93 2.92
CA ALA A 370 6.95 -30.02 2.21
C ALA A 370 5.48 -30.27 2.58
N GLU A 371 5.08 -31.53 2.82
CA GLU A 371 3.73 -31.92 3.22
C GLU A 371 3.35 -31.35 4.59
N VAL A 372 4.30 -31.32 5.54
CA VAL A 372 4.08 -30.75 6.87
C VAL A 372 3.91 -29.23 6.78
N VAL A 373 4.77 -28.55 6.01
CA VAL A 373 4.70 -27.11 5.79
C VAL A 373 3.38 -26.72 5.10
N GLN A 374 2.97 -27.46 4.06
CA GLN A 374 1.72 -27.24 3.36
C GLN A 374 0.50 -27.45 4.26
N ARG A 375 0.50 -28.51 5.08
CA ARG A 375 -0.59 -28.79 6.03
C ARG A 375 -0.71 -27.69 7.07
N ALA A 376 0.41 -27.23 7.62
CA ALA A 376 0.43 -26.12 8.58
C ALA A 376 -0.12 -24.83 7.96
N ALA A 377 0.32 -24.48 6.75
CA ALA A 377 -0.19 -23.32 6.01
C ALA A 377 -1.69 -23.43 5.73
N LYS A 378 -2.17 -24.61 5.30
CA LYS A 378 -3.59 -24.86 5.05
C LYS A 378 -4.42 -24.69 6.32
N ASN A 379 -4.03 -25.32 7.42
CA ASN A 379 -4.75 -25.23 8.69
C ASN A 379 -4.79 -23.80 9.20
N TRP A 380 -3.69 -23.05 9.07
CA TRP A 380 -3.63 -21.64 9.41
C TRP A 380 -4.66 -20.82 8.62
N TRP A 381 -4.74 -21.01 7.30
CA TRP A 381 -5.72 -20.30 6.46
C TRP A 381 -7.16 -20.65 6.81
N ILE A 382 -7.46 -21.92 7.12
CA ILE A 382 -8.81 -22.32 7.58
C ILE A 382 -9.17 -21.60 8.88
N GLU A 383 -8.28 -21.64 9.88
CA GLU A 383 -8.52 -20.94 11.15
C GLU A 383 -8.65 -19.42 10.96
N GLU A 384 -7.91 -18.84 10.03
CA GLU A 384 -7.96 -17.40 9.73
C GLU A 384 -9.28 -17.01 9.07
N LEU A 385 -9.77 -17.80 8.12
CA LEU A 385 -11.07 -17.58 7.48
C LEU A 385 -12.21 -17.72 8.48
N GLU A 386 -12.22 -18.77 9.29
CA GLU A 386 -13.24 -18.97 10.33
C GLU A 386 -13.26 -17.83 11.36
N ARG A 387 -12.08 -17.32 11.74
CA ARG A 387 -11.97 -16.16 12.61
C ARG A 387 -12.51 -14.90 11.95
N GLY A 388 -12.13 -14.67 10.70
CA GLY A 388 -12.57 -13.50 9.94
C GLY A 388 -14.08 -13.49 9.73
N GLU A 389 -14.69 -14.65 9.50
CA GLU A 389 -16.14 -14.79 9.41
C GLU A 389 -16.84 -14.41 10.71
N ARG A 390 -16.42 -14.98 11.85
CA ARG A 390 -16.99 -14.63 13.16
C ARG A 390 -16.86 -13.14 13.47
N PHE A 391 -15.71 -12.56 13.13
CA PHE A 391 -15.46 -11.13 13.31
C PHE A 391 -16.42 -10.28 12.48
N LEU A 392 -16.64 -10.63 11.21
CA LEU A 392 -17.54 -9.90 10.32
C LEU A 392 -19.01 -10.05 10.74
N GLU A 393 -19.41 -11.22 11.22
CA GLU A 393 -20.74 -11.43 11.81
C GLU A 393 -20.97 -10.55 13.04
N GLU A 394 -20.00 -10.47 13.94
CA GLU A 394 -20.07 -9.61 15.11
C GLU A 394 -20.12 -8.12 14.72
N ARG A 395 -19.30 -7.72 13.74
CA ARG A 395 -19.31 -6.35 13.20
C ARG A 395 -20.69 -5.96 12.66
N GLU A 396 -21.34 -6.83 11.87
CA GLU A 396 -22.67 -6.53 11.33
C GLU A 396 -23.73 -6.47 12.44
N ARG A 397 -23.70 -7.37 13.42
CA ARG A 397 -24.58 -7.31 14.59
C ARG A 397 -24.41 -5.99 15.35
N ASN A 398 -23.17 -5.53 15.54
CA ASN A 398 -22.88 -4.25 16.19
C ASN A 398 -23.32 -3.03 15.35
N ARG A 399 -23.31 -3.14 14.02
CA ARG A 399 -23.85 -2.10 13.13
C ARG A 399 -25.37 -2.02 13.22
N GLU A 400 -26.06 -3.16 13.27
CA GLU A 400 -27.52 -3.22 13.44
C GLU A 400 -27.94 -2.60 14.78
N LEU A 401 -27.31 -3.01 15.89
CA LEU A 401 -27.59 -2.44 17.21
C LEU A 401 -27.40 -0.91 17.26
N ARG A 402 -26.36 -0.38 16.63
CA ARG A 402 -26.11 1.07 16.55
C ARG A 402 -27.16 1.82 15.72
N ARG A 403 -27.73 1.18 14.70
CA ARG A 403 -28.83 1.76 13.92
C ARG A 403 -30.11 1.84 14.74
N GLU A 404 -30.33 0.88 15.63
CA GLU A 404 -31.50 0.80 16.50
C GLU A 404 -31.41 1.72 17.73
N SER A 405 -30.21 1.99 18.25
CA SER A 405 -30.03 2.68 19.53
C SER A 405 -30.02 4.22 19.48
N GLU A 406 -30.10 4.87 18.31
CA GLU A 406 -29.96 6.34 18.11
C GLU A 406 -28.70 7.01 18.72
N GLU A 407 -27.86 6.28 19.47
CA GLU A 407 -26.61 6.74 20.07
C GLU A 407 -25.55 6.96 18.98
N ARG A 408 -25.52 8.18 18.44
CA ARG A 408 -24.44 8.66 17.59
C ARG A 408 -23.25 9.08 18.45
N GLY A 409 -22.38 8.12 18.75
CA GLY A 409 -21.03 8.39 19.22
C GLY A 409 -20.76 7.85 20.62
N GLY A 410 -19.81 6.93 20.73
CA GLY A 410 -19.27 6.53 22.03
C GLY A 410 -18.46 5.23 22.04
N SER A 411 -18.70 4.32 21.09
CA SER A 411 -17.98 3.04 21.06
C SER A 411 -17.36 2.81 19.68
N SER A 412 -16.04 3.03 19.57
CA SER A 412 -15.31 2.73 18.33
C SER A 412 -15.51 1.25 18.01
N VAL A 413 -15.94 0.95 16.78
CA VAL A 413 -16.29 -0.39 16.28
C VAL A 413 -15.23 -1.47 16.56
N PHE A 414 -13.96 -1.08 16.70
CA PHE A 414 -12.83 -2.01 16.80
C PHE A 414 -12.03 -1.85 18.09
N GLY A 415 -12.71 -1.94 19.24
CA GLY A 415 -12.05 -2.07 20.56
C GLY A 415 -11.56 -0.76 21.18
N GLY A 416 -12.18 0.37 20.82
CA GLY A 416 -11.83 1.68 21.37
C GLY A 416 -10.42 2.14 20.99
N ARG A 417 -10.05 2.02 19.70
CA ARG A 417 -8.83 2.65 19.17
C ARG A 417 -8.98 4.18 19.23
N PRO A 418 -7.91 4.94 19.50
CA PRO A 418 -7.95 6.40 19.43
C PRO A 418 -8.22 6.88 17.99
N ARG A 419 -8.65 8.12 17.83
CA ARG A 419 -8.67 8.86 16.57
C ARG A 419 -7.26 9.23 16.14
N LEU A 420 -7.04 9.49 14.85
CA LEU A 420 -5.74 9.93 14.36
C LEU A 420 -5.30 11.25 15.02
N GLN A 421 -6.23 12.16 15.25
CA GLN A 421 -5.96 13.42 15.94
C GLN A 421 -5.49 13.19 17.38
N GLU A 422 -6.14 12.29 18.13
CA GLU A 422 -5.71 11.95 19.50
C GLU A 422 -4.31 11.33 19.52
N VAL A 423 -3.97 10.50 18.54
CA VAL A 423 -2.61 9.96 18.39
C VAL A 423 -1.59 11.07 18.15
N LEU A 424 -1.93 12.04 17.29
CA LEU A 424 -1.08 13.20 17.02
C LEU A 424 -0.87 14.03 18.27
N ASP A 425 -1.94 14.37 18.99
CA ASP A 425 -1.88 15.17 20.21
C ASP A 425 -1.00 14.50 21.28
N ILE A 426 -1.08 13.17 21.42
CA ILE A 426 -0.22 12.40 22.31
C ILE A 426 1.25 12.51 21.87
N LEU A 427 1.55 12.30 20.58
CA LEU A 427 2.93 12.41 20.07
C LEU A 427 3.48 13.83 20.25
N GLU A 428 2.66 14.85 20.04
CA GLU A 428 3.04 16.26 20.22
C GLU A 428 3.29 16.62 21.67
N SER A 429 2.61 15.97 22.62
CA SER A 429 2.87 16.12 24.05
C SER A 429 4.23 15.57 24.52
N TRP A 430 4.88 14.72 23.71
CA TRP A 430 6.19 14.18 24.06
C TRP A 430 7.29 15.18 23.72
N GLU A 431 8.02 15.61 24.75
CA GLU A 431 9.26 16.37 24.61
C GLU A 431 10.29 15.57 23.80
N VAL A 432 10.96 16.25 22.87
CA VAL A 432 11.92 15.67 21.92
C VAL A 432 13.35 15.99 22.33
#